data_AF-A0A349YJ63-F1
#
_entry.id   AF-A0A349YJ63-F1
#
_cell.length_a   1.000
_cell.length_b   1.000
_cell.length_c   1.000
_cell.angle_alpha   90.00
_cell.angle_beta   90.00
_cell.angle_gamma   90.00
#
_symmetry.space_group_name_H-M   'P 1'
#
loop_
_entity.id
_entity.type
_entity.pdbx_description
1 polymer ?
#
loop_
_entity_poly.entity_id
_entity_poly.type
_entity_poly.pdbx_seq_one_letter_code
_entity_poly.pdbx_strand_id
1 'polypeptide(L)'
;TLFCRDSCNSKGSKRSKKKLHFEPLFVLILISQFLGEEKPEKAGAIVSSAVVLFLGIALILTVIMLVLAKPISILMKVPEDALELTVTYVRICGGGILFIIAYNVISSIFRGLGDSKMPLLFVTIACVVNIAGDLLLVAVLKMNVAGAAIATVLAQAVSVVLSIIIIQKRNLPIKVTAKNTKRRFN
;
A
#
# COMPACT_ATOMS: atom_id res chain seq x y z
N THR A 1 36.70 17.24 10.07
CA THR A 1 36.38 16.37 11.23
C THR A 1 35.37 16.98 12.20
N LEU A 2 34.46 17.88 11.78
CA LEU A 2 33.50 18.54 12.67
C LEU A 2 32.15 18.80 11.95
N PHE A 3 31.48 17.74 11.50
CA PHE A 3 30.12 17.84 10.95
C PHE A 3 29.18 16.76 11.49
N CYS A 4 29.48 16.25 12.70
CA CYS A 4 28.85 15.06 13.26
C CYS A 4 28.30 15.27 14.68
N ARG A 5 27.90 16.50 15.07
CA ARG A 5 27.51 16.75 16.48
C ARG A 5 26.23 17.56 16.75
N ASP A 6 25.46 17.96 15.73
CA ASP A 6 24.30 18.86 15.95
C ASP A 6 22.90 18.25 15.74
N SER A 7 22.75 16.97 15.40
CA SER A 7 21.39 16.36 15.27
C SER A 7 20.88 15.67 16.54
N CYS A 8 21.49 15.93 17.70
CA CYS A 8 21.05 15.39 18.99
C CYS A 8 20.39 16.46 19.86
N ASN A 9 19.43 17.24 19.33
CA ASN A 9 18.52 18.03 20.18
C ASN A 9 17.29 18.55 19.42
N SER A 10 16.21 17.77 19.38
CA SER A 10 14.88 18.37 19.30
C SER A 10 13.90 17.59 20.16
N LYS A 11 13.78 18.07 21.38
CA LYS A 11 12.76 17.70 22.35
C LYS A 11 11.37 18.05 21.80
N GLY A 12 10.43 17.14 22.05
CA GLY A 12 9.07 17.52 22.42
C GLY A 12 8.06 17.67 21.27
N SER A 13 7.43 16.56 20.88
CA SER A 13 6.09 16.64 20.28
C SER A 13 5.04 16.38 21.36
N LYS A 14 4.78 17.43 22.15
CA LYS A 14 3.56 17.52 22.95
C LYS A 14 2.37 17.61 21.99
N ARG A 15 1.41 16.71 22.19
CA ARG A 15 -0.03 17.03 22.23
C ARG A 15 -0.64 17.52 20.90
N SER A 16 -1.27 16.60 20.18
CA SER A 16 -2.53 16.92 19.50
C SER A 16 -3.51 15.76 19.62
N LYS A 17 -4.28 15.79 20.72
CA LYS A 17 -5.66 15.28 20.69
C LYS A 17 -6.40 16.15 19.67
N LYS A 18 -6.46 15.72 18.40
CA LYS A 18 -7.36 16.29 17.40
C LYS A 18 -8.16 15.17 16.77
N LYS A 19 -9.44 15.49 16.59
CA LYS A 19 -10.59 14.63 16.32
C LYS A 19 -10.28 13.43 15.42
N LEU A 20 -10.71 12.28 15.93
CA LEU A 20 -10.68 10.96 15.34
C LEU A 20 -11.71 10.88 14.19
N HIS A 21 -11.38 11.40 13.01
CA HIS A 21 -12.02 10.95 11.79
C HIS A 21 -11.17 9.80 11.24
N PHE A 22 -11.71 8.59 11.36
CA PHE A 22 -11.03 7.32 11.14
C PHE A 22 -10.89 7.03 9.64
N GLU A 23 -10.13 7.86 8.94
CA GLU A 23 -9.75 7.54 7.56
C GLU A 23 -8.64 6.47 7.60
N PRO A 24 -8.74 5.38 6.82
CA PRO A 24 -7.75 4.30 6.80
C PRO A 24 -6.33 4.80 6.46
N LEU A 25 -6.23 5.97 5.81
CA LEU A 25 -4.98 6.64 5.49
C LEU A 25 -4.22 7.17 6.73
N PHE A 26 -4.90 7.45 7.85
CA PHE A 26 -4.27 7.94 9.08
C PHE A 26 -3.35 6.90 9.73
N VAL A 27 -3.71 5.63 9.63
CA VAL A 27 -2.92 4.52 10.18
C VAL A 27 -1.56 4.39 9.47
N LEU A 28 -1.52 4.65 8.15
CA LEU A 28 -0.26 4.69 7.37
C LEU A 28 0.68 5.80 7.86
N ILE A 29 0.13 6.98 8.17
CA ILE A 29 0.90 8.11 8.71
C ILE A 29 1.46 7.77 10.09
N LEU A 30 0.66 7.18 10.98
CA LEU A 30 1.14 6.75 12.29
C LEU A 30 2.30 5.76 12.18
N ILE A 31 2.18 4.76 11.32
CA ILE A 31 3.24 3.77 11.09
C ILE A 31 4.53 4.46 10.66
N SER A 32 4.46 5.41 9.72
CA SER A 32 5.64 6.15 9.26
C SER A 32 6.34 6.94 10.38
N GLN A 33 5.58 7.50 11.34
CA GLN A 33 6.16 8.22 12.48
C GLN A 33 6.82 7.28 13.50
N PHE A 34 6.18 6.15 13.82
CA PHE A 34 6.73 5.18 14.77
C PHE A 34 7.97 4.44 14.23
N LEU A 35 8.12 4.32 12.92
CA LEU A 35 9.31 3.77 12.27
C LEU A 35 10.53 4.68 12.33
N GLY A 36 10.33 5.98 12.55
CA GLY A 36 11.42 6.96 12.74
C GLY A 36 12.03 6.93 14.15
N GLU A 37 11.39 6.26 15.12
CA GLU A 37 11.96 6.05 16.46
C GLU A 37 12.89 4.82 16.45
N GLU A 38 14.16 4.97 16.83
CA GLU A 38 15.29 4.01 16.70
C GLU A 38 15.16 2.67 17.45
N LYS A 39 14.04 1.94 17.30
CA LYS A 39 13.82 0.61 17.90
C LYS A 39 13.49 -0.43 16.82
N PRO A 40 14.50 -0.92 16.07
CA PRO A 40 14.32 -1.81 14.92
C PRO A 40 13.55 -3.10 15.24
N GLU A 41 13.69 -3.62 16.47
CA GLU A 41 13.03 -4.85 16.92
C GLU A 41 11.53 -4.67 17.16
N LYS A 42 11.08 -3.47 17.54
CA LYS A 42 9.66 -3.12 17.70
C LYS A 42 9.02 -2.69 16.38
N ALA A 43 9.80 -2.06 15.50
CA ALA A 43 9.36 -1.65 14.17
C ALA A 43 8.81 -2.84 13.35
N GLY A 44 9.51 -3.98 13.34
CA GLY A 44 9.07 -5.17 12.62
C GLY A 44 7.71 -5.70 13.09
N ALA A 45 7.49 -5.77 14.40
CA ALA A 45 6.23 -6.26 14.98
C ALA A 45 5.04 -5.30 14.76
N ILE A 46 5.31 -4.00 14.75
CA ILE A 46 4.28 -2.96 14.47
C ILE A 46 3.89 -3.01 13.00
N VAL A 47 4.87 -3.11 12.10
CA VAL A 47 4.62 -3.24 10.65
C VAL A 47 3.81 -4.49 10.36
N SER A 48 4.16 -5.64 10.92
CA SER A 48 3.41 -6.88 10.69
C SER A 48 1.97 -6.79 11.23
N SER A 49 1.77 -6.17 12.40
CA SER A 49 0.43 -5.99 12.98
C SER A 49 -0.42 -5.05 12.13
N ALA A 50 0.18 -3.98 11.60
CA ALA A 50 -0.47 -3.07 10.68
C ALA A 50 -0.86 -3.76 9.38
N VAL A 51 0.05 -4.55 8.79
CA VAL A 51 -0.23 -5.31 7.56
C VAL A 51 -1.43 -6.23 7.76
N VAL A 52 -1.51 -6.97 8.88
CA VAL A 52 -2.66 -7.85 9.16
C VAL A 52 -3.96 -7.05 9.32
N LEU A 53 -3.93 -5.91 10.00
CA LEU A 53 -5.10 -5.05 10.17
C LEU A 53 -5.58 -4.48 8.83
N PHE A 54 -4.66 -3.98 8.00
CA PHE A 54 -4.98 -3.50 6.67
C PHE A 54 -5.44 -4.62 5.74
N LEU A 55 -4.91 -5.83 5.86
CA LEU A 55 -5.36 -6.99 5.09
C LEU A 55 -6.82 -7.33 5.43
N GLY A 56 -7.20 -7.27 6.71
CA GLY A 56 -8.59 -7.45 7.14
C GLY A 56 -9.52 -6.39 6.55
N ILE A 57 -9.13 -5.12 6.60
CA ILE A 57 -9.88 -4.01 5.98
C ILE A 57 -9.96 -4.19 4.47
N ALA A 58 -8.85 -4.56 3.82
CA ALA A 58 -8.77 -4.82 2.38
C ALA A 58 -9.77 -5.89 1.95
N LEU A 59 -9.83 -6.99 2.71
CA LEU A 59 -10.71 -8.11 2.43
C LEU A 59 -12.18 -7.68 2.54
N ILE A 60 -12.54 -6.99 3.62
CA ILE A 60 -13.90 -6.45 3.82
C ILE A 60 -14.26 -5.51 2.67
N LEU A 61 -13.36 -4.58 2.33
CA LEU A 61 -13.58 -3.60 1.27
C LEU A 61 -13.70 -4.27 -0.10
N THR A 62 -12.92 -5.32 -0.36
CA THR A 62 -13.01 -6.13 -1.58
C THR A 62 -14.36 -6.81 -1.69
N VAL A 63 -14.83 -7.47 -0.63
CA VAL A 63 -16.15 -8.13 -0.61
C VAL A 63 -17.27 -7.11 -0.83
N ILE A 64 -17.22 -5.98 -0.13
CA ILE A 64 -18.17 -4.86 -0.30
C ILE A 64 -18.16 -4.39 -1.75
N MET A 65 -16.99 -4.11 -2.34
CA MET A 65 -16.86 -3.68 -3.73
C MET A 65 -17.41 -4.71 -4.71
N LEU A 66 -17.15 -6.02 -4.51
CA LEU A 66 -17.65 -7.07 -5.40
C LEU A 66 -19.18 -7.18 -5.39
N VAL A 67 -19.81 -7.05 -4.22
CA VAL A 67 -21.27 -7.12 -4.05
C VAL A 67 -21.93 -5.82 -4.51
N LEU A 68 -21.35 -4.66 -4.19
CA LEU A 68 -21.89 -3.34 -4.52
C LEU A 68 -21.49 -2.83 -5.91
N ALA A 69 -20.61 -3.51 -6.66
CA ALA A 69 -20.18 -3.08 -7.99
C ALA A 69 -21.36 -2.79 -8.93
N LYS A 70 -22.37 -3.67 -8.95
CA LYS A 70 -23.56 -3.51 -9.80
C LYS A 70 -24.46 -2.35 -9.36
N PRO A 71 -24.92 -2.27 -8.08
CA PRO A 71 -25.75 -1.14 -7.66
C PRO A 71 -25.03 0.21 -7.70
N ILE A 72 -23.71 0.27 -7.45
CA ILE A 72 -22.92 1.50 -7.61
C ILE A 72 -22.90 1.94 -9.08
N SER A 73 -22.69 1.00 -10.01
CA SER A 73 -22.66 1.32 -11.45
C SER A 73 -24.02 1.84 -11.94
N ILE A 74 -25.13 1.28 -11.44
CA ILE A 74 -26.49 1.75 -11.73
C ILE A 74 -26.72 3.14 -11.13
N LEU A 75 -26.27 3.36 -9.88
CA LEU A 75 -26.40 4.65 -9.20
C LEU A 75 -25.62 5.77 -9.91
N MET A 76 -24.47 5.44 -10.50
CA MET A 76 -23.67 6.34 -11.33
C MET A 76 -24.31 6.67 -12.69
N LYS A 77 -25.50 6.13 -13.00
CA LYS A 77 -26.20 6.33 -14.28
C LYS A 77 -25.33 5.97 -15.48
N VAL A 78 -24.53 4.90 -15.34
CA VAL A 78 -23.75 4.36 -16.47
C VAL A 78 -24.74 3.80 -17.50
N PRO A 79 -24.60 4.14 -18.79
CA PRO A 79 -25.49 3.62 -19.82
C PRO A 79 -25.36 2.09 -19.94
N GLU A 80 -26.43 1.42 -20.35
CA GLU A 80 -26.56 -0.05 -20.26
C GLU A 80 -25.47 -0.80 -21.05
N ASP A 81 -25.01 -0.21 -22.15
CA ASP A 81 -23.91 -0.68 -23.00
C ASP A 81 -22.55 -0.69 -22.28
N ALA A 82 -22.32 0.23 -21.34
CA ALA A 82 -21.09 0.33 -20.56
C ALA A 82 -21.19 -0.27 -19.14
N LEU A 83 -22.39 -0.72 -18.74
CA LEU A 83 -22.64 -1.17 -17.38
C LEU A 83 -21.86 -2.44 -17.04
N GLU A 84 -21.86 -3.44 -17.94
CA GLU A 84 -21.08 -4.69 -17.73
C GLU A 84 -19.57 -4.46 -17.72
N LEU A 85 -19.08 -3.58 -18.58
CA LEU A 85 -17.67 -3.17 -18.62
C LEU A 85 -17.25 -2.49 -17.32
N THR A 86 -18.09 -1.59 -16.81
CA THR A 86 -17.83 -0.88 -15.55
C THR A 86 -17.86 -1.82 -14.36
N VAL A 87 -18.84 -2.73 -14.28
CA VAL A 87 -18.90 -3.74 -13.22
C VAL A 87 -17.65 -4.64 -13.25
N THR A 88 -17.22 -5.07 -14.44
CA THR A 88 -16.00 -5.87 -14.60
C THR A 88 -14.76 -5.11 -14.15
N TYR A 89 -14.63 -3.83 -14.52
CA TYR A 89 -13.54 -2.96 -14.07
C TYR A 89 -13.51 -2.83 -12.54
N VAL A 90 -14.65 -2.53 -11.92
CA VAL A 90 -14.75 -2.39 -10.45
C VAL A 90 -14.38 -3.70 -9.75
N ARG A 91 -14.78 -4.86 -10.29
CA ARG A 91 -14.43 -6.16 -9.71
C ARG A 91 -12.93 -6.44 -9.79
N ILE A 92 -12.30 -6.18 -10.94
CA ILE A 92 -10.86 -6.38 -11.13
C ILE A 92 -10.07 -5.44 -10.21
N CYS A 93 -10.43 -4.15 -10.19
CA CYS A 93 -9.81 -3.16 -9.30
C CYS A 93 -10.02 -3.50 -7.82
N GLY A 94 -11.21 -4.00 -7.47
CA GLY A 94 -11.53 -4.49 -6.13
C GLY A 94 -10.61 -5.62 -5.69
N GLY A 95 -10.34 -6.60 -6.57
CA GLY A 95 -9.35 -7.64 -6.30
C GLY A 95 -7.91 -7.12 -6.16
N GLY A 96 -7.59 -5.99 -6.83
CA GLY A 96 -6.30 -5.32 -6.76
C GLY A 96 -6.01 -4.55 -5.47
N ILE A 97 -7.01 -4.33 -4.60
CA ILE A 97 -6.88 -3.55 -3.36
C ILE A 97 -5.75 -4.08 -2.46
N LEU A 98 -5.53 -5.39 -2.44
CA LEU A 98 -4.46 -6.00 -1.65
C LEU A 98 -3.07 -5.49 -2.07
N PHE A 99 -2.81 -5.39 -3.37
CA PHE A 99 -1.53 -4.90 -3.88
C PHE A 99 -1.35 -3.40 -3.61
N ILE A 100 -2.43 -2.62 -3.78
CA ILE A 100 -2.45 -1.19 -3.48
C ILE A 100 -2.08 -0.92 -2.02
N ILE A 101 -2.67 -1.68 -1.10
CA ILE A 101 -2.41 -1.57 0.33
C ILE A 101 -0.99 -1.99 0.66
N ALA A 102 -0.51 -3.11 0.11
CA ALA A 102 0.86 -3.56 0.31
C ALA A 102 1.88 -2.50 -0.14
N TYR A 103 1.70 -1.93 -1.33
CA TYR A 103 2.53 -0.84 -1.84
C TYR A 103 2.47 0.40 -0.93
N ASN A 104 1.28 0.78 -0.45
CA ASN A 104 1.12 1.93 0.42
C ASN A 104 1.79 1.76 1.78
N VAL A 105 1.74 0.56 2.37
CA VAL A 105 2.44 0.25 3.62
C VAL A 105 3.95 0.36 3.40
N ILE A 106 4.48 -0.29 2.36
CA ILE A 106 5.92 -0.26 2.07
C ILE A 106 6.39 1.17 1.80
N SER A 107 5.63 1.93 1.01
CA SER A 107 5.94 3.32 0.73
C SER A 107 5.89 4.20 1.97
N SER A 108 5.01 3.91 2.94
CA SER A 108 4.97 4.60 4.23
C SER A 108 6.18 4.25 5.11
N ILE A 109 6.65 3.00 5.04
CA ILE A 109 7.86 2.56 5.75
C ILE A 109 9.09 3.31 5.25
N PHE A 110 9.34 3.30 3.93
CA PHE A 110 10.48 4.00 3.34
C PHE A 110 10.42 5.51 3.57
N ARG A 111 9.23 6.12 3.51
CA ARG A 111 9.02 7.53 3.85
C ARG A 111 9.32 7.83 5.33
N GLY A 112 8.92 6.94 6.25
CA GLY A 112 9.22 7.05 7.68
C GLY A 112 10.72 6.93 8.00
N LEU A 113 11.46 6.16 7.19
CA LEU A 113 12.92 6.04 7.27
C LEU A 113 13.67 7.22 6.63
N GLY A 114 12.97 8.20 6.05
CA GLY A 114 13.56 9.35 5.36
C GLY A 114 14.07 9.05 3.94
N ASP A 115 13.88 7.84 3.42
CA ASP A 115 14.26 7.46 2.05
C ASP A 115 13.05 7.62 1.10
N SER A 116 12.78 8.87 0.70
CA SER A 116 11.70 9.21 -0.23
C SER A 116 11.97 8.79 -1.68
N LYS A 117 13.21 8.42 -2.02
CA LYS A 117 13.60 8.08 -3.39
C LYS A 117 13.12 6.69 -3.78
N MET A 118 13.15 5.74 -2.84
CA MET A 118 12.75 4.36 -3.09
C MET A 118 11.26 4.20 -3.47
N PRO A 119 10.29 4.77 -2.72
CA PRO A 119 8.88 4.74 -3.12
C PRO A 119 8.64 5.37 -4.49
N LEU A 120 9.35 6.46 -4.78
CA LEU A 120 9.22 7.16 -6.06
C LEU A 120 9.76 6.30 -7.22
N LEU A 121 10.86 5.58 -7.02
CA LEU A 121 11.37 4.65 -8.01
C LEU A 121 10.39 3.50 -8.29
N PHE A 122 9.77 2.94 -7.24
CA PHE A 122 8.81 1.84 -7.39
C PHE A 122 7.56 2.25 -8.14
N VAL A 123 6.96 3.40 -7.80
CA VAL A 123 5.81 3.91 -8.56
C VAL A 123 6.17 4.27 -9.98
N THR A 124 7.38 4.78 -10.24
CA THR A 124 7.83 5.09 -11.60
C THR A 124 7.91 3.82 -12.45
N ILE A 125 8.53 2.76 -11.91
CA ILE A 125 8.59 1.46 -12.60
C ILE A 125 7.19 0.89 -12.79
N ALA A 126 6.32 0.98 -11.77
CA ALA A 126 4.94 0.56 -11.86
C ALA A 126 4.19 1.29 -12.98
N CYS A 127 4.33 2.61 -13.09
CA CYS A 127 3.72 3.40 -14.15
C CYS A 127 4.21 2.98 -15.53
N VAL A 128 5.51 2.74 -15.71
CA VAL A 128 6.06 2.27 -16.99
C VAL A 128 5.50 0.90 -17.36
N VAL A 129 5.47 -0.04 -16.42
CA VAL A 129 4.88 -1.37 -16.61
C VAL A 129 3.37 -1.26 -16.88
N ASN A 130 2.67 -0.33 -16.23
CA ASN A 130 1.25 -0.10 -16.44
C ASN A 130 0.99 0.38 -17.87
N ILE A 131 1.71 1.40 -18.33
CA ILE A 131 1.55 1.94 -19.69
C ILE A 131 1.88 0.87 -20.74
N ALA A 132 2.94 0.08 -20.52
CA ALA A 132 3.27 -1.03 -21.41
C ALA A 132 2.18 -2.11 -21.41
N GLY A 133 1.62 -2.42 -20.23
CA GLY A 133 0.50 -3.34 -20.06
C GLY A 133 -0.78 -2.83 -20.73
N ASP A 134 -1.10 -1.55 -20.58
CA ASP A 134 -2.24 -0.92 -21.24
C ASP A 134 -2.09 -1.03 -22.76
N LEU A 135 -0.91 -0.72 -23.31
CA LEU A 135 -0.67 -0.84 -24.75
C LEU A 135 -0.84 -2.30 -25.23
N LEU A 136 -0.33 -3.27 -24.45
CA LEU A 136 -0.41 -4.68 -24.81
C LEU A 136 -1.84 -5.23 -24.67
N LEU A 137 -2.49 -5.05 -23.53
CA LEU A 137 -3.81 -5.63 -23.26
C LEU A 137 -4.95 -4.86 -23.94
N VAL A 138 -4.85 -3.53 -24.04
CA VAL A 138 -5.90 -2.71 -24.67
C VAL A 138 -5.71 -2.65 -26.18
N ALA A 139 -4.50 -2.35 -26.67
CA ALA A 139 -4.29 -2.17 -28.11
C ALA A 139 -4.15 -3.50 -28.88
N VAL A 140 -3.48 -4.51 -28.31
CA VAL A 140 -3.27 -5.81 -29.00
C VAL A 140 -4.41 -6.78 -28.73
N LEU A 141 -4.77 -6.99 -27.46
CA LEU A 141 -5.82 -7.96 -27.08
C LEU A 141 -7.25 -7.40 -27.16
N LYS A 142 -7.43 -6.10 -27.46
CA LYS A 142 -8.73 -5.42 -27.56
C LYS A 142 -9.64 -5.62 -26.35
N MET A 143 -9.06 -5.82 -25.16
CA MET A 143 -9.81 -6.09 -23.92
C MET A 143 -10.46 -4.84 -23.29
N ASN A 144 -10.55 -3.72 -24.04
CA ASN A 144 -11.13 -2.44 -23.63
C ASN A 144 -10.74 -2.09 -22.17
N VAL A 145 -11.74 -1.76 -21.36
CA VAL A 145 -11.61 -1.31 -19.97
C VAL A 145 -11.12 -2.43 -19.04
N ALA A 146 -11.41 -3.70 -19.35
CA ALA A 146 -10.93 -4.84 -18.56
C ALA A 146 -9.41 -5.02 -18.69
N GLY A 147 -8.86 -4.80 -19.90
CA GLY A 147 -7.43 -4.82 -20.14
C GLY A 147 -6.67 -3.78 -19.30
N ALA A 148 -7.21 -2.56 -19.22
CA ALA A 148 -6.62 -1.47 -18.43
C ALA A 148 -6.63 -1.76 -16.92
N ALA A 149 -7.71 -2.35 -16.41
CA ALA A 149 -7.78 -2.76 -15.00
C ALA A 149 -6.72 -3.80 -14.67
N ILE A 150 -6.55 -4.81 -15.53
CA ILE A 150 -5.56 -5.88 -15.34
C ILE A 150 -4.14 -5.32 -15.40
N ALA A 151 -3.85 -4.44 -16.36
CA ALA A 151 -2.56 -3.77 -16.46
C ALA A 151 -2.22 -2.99 -15.17
N THR A 152 -3.20 -2.29 -14.61
CA THR A 152 -3.02 -1.52 -13.37
C THR A 152 -2.73 -2.43 -12.19
N VAL A 153 -3.46 -3.54 -12.05
CA VAL A 153 -3.23 -4.51 -10.97
C VAL A 153 -1.87 -5.21 -11.12
N LEU A 154 -1.48 -5.55 -12.35
CA LEU A 154 -0.16 -6.13 -12.63
C LEU A 154 0.98 -5.16 -12.31
N ALA A 155 0.84 -3.89 -12.68
CA ALA A 155 1.81 -2.86 -12.34
C ALA A 155 2.01 -2.71 -10.83
N GLN A 156 0.90 -2.70 -10.07
CA GLN A 156 0.92 -2.69 -8.61
C GLN A 156 1.61 -3.95 -8.05
N ALA A 157 1.29 -5.13 -8.59
CA ALA A 157 1.89 -6.38 -8.17
C ALA A 157 3.41 -6.39 -8.40
N VAL A 158 3.89 -5.93 -9.57
CA VAL A 158 5.32 -5.79 -9.88
C VAL A 158 6.00 -4.84 -8.90
N SER A 159 5.37 -3.70 -8.59
CA SER A 159 5.88 -2.74 -7.60
C SER A 159 6.07 -3.36 -6.22
N VAL A 160 5.08 -4.12 -5.74
CA VAL A 160 5.13 -4.81 -4.45
C VAL A 160 6.24 -5.88 -4.44
N VAL A 161 6.35 -6.68 -5.50
CA VAL A 161 7.39 -7.71 -5.63
C VAL A 161 8.79 -7.09 -5.60
N LEU A 162 9.02 -6.04 -6.39
CA LEU A 162 10.29 -5.30 -6.39
C LEU A 162 10.63 -4.73 -5.01
N SER A 163 9.63 -4.18 -4.34
CA SER A 163 9.78 -3.62 -3.00
C SER A 163 10.22 -4.69 -1.98
N ILE A 164 9.60 -5.88 -2.02
CA ILE A 164 9.96 -7.01 -1.16
C ILE A 164 11.40 -7.47 -1.43
N ILE A 165 11.78 -7.61 -2.71
CA ILE A 165 13.15 -8.01 -3.11
C ILE A 165 14.18 -7.01 -2.59
N ILE A 166 13.90 -5.71 -2.67
CA ILE A 166 14.82 -4.67 -2.19
C ILE A 166 14.92 -4.67 -0.67
N ILE A 167 13.82 -4.86 0.06
CA ILE A 167 13.85 -5.00 1.52
C ILE A 167 14.73 -6.20 1.92
N GLN A 168 14.63 -7.32 1.21
CA GLN A 168 15.47 -8.50 1.44
C GLN A 168 16.94 -8.25 1.10
N LYS A 169 17.23 -7.56 -0.01
CA LYS A 169 18.61 -7.24 -0.44
C LYS A 169 19.30 -6.20 0.44
N ARG A 170 18.58 -5.19 0.94
CA ARG A 170 19.18 -4.10 1.73
C ARG A 170 19.52 -4.48 3.16
N ASN A 171 19.20 -5.70 3.62
CA ASN A 171 19.50 -6.16 4.98
C ASN A 171 19.07 -5.10 6.02
N LEU A 172 17.93 -4.44 5.78
CA LEU A 172 17.39 -3.45 6.70
C LEU A 172 17.21 -4.16 8.05
N PRO A 173 17.53 -3.52 9.19
CA PRO A 173 17.35 -4.09 10.52
C PRO A 173 15.86 -4.26 10.90
N ILE A 174 14.96 -4.31 9.92
CA ILE A 174 13.58 -4.74 10.09
C ILE A 174 13.56 -6.25 9.82
N LYS A 175 14.13 -7.03 10.75
CA LYS A 175 13.82 -8.46 10.79
C LYS A 175 12.32 -8.57 11.00
N VAL A 176 11.60 -9.01 9.97
CA VAL A 176 10.22 -9.51 10.10
C VAL A 176 10.31 -10.81 10.89
N THR A 177 10.56 -10.71 12.19
CA THR A 177 10.63 -11.84 13.09
C THR A 177 9.20 -12.30 13.35
N ALA A 178 8.74 -13.25 12.55
CA ALA A 178 7.50 -14.00 12.76
C ALA A 178 7.57 -14.96 13.98
N LYS A 179 8.25 -14.56 15.06
CA LYS A 179 8.43 -15.37 16.27
C LYS A 179 8.48 -14.48 17.51
N ASN A 180 7.32 -14.25 18.14
CA ASN A 180 7.11 -14.53 19.58
C ASN A 180 5.76 -14.01 20.10
N THR A 181 4.67 -14.66 19.70
CA THR A 181 3.38 -14.63 20.41
C THR A 181 3.42 -15.58 21.62
N LYS A 182 4.42 -15.46 22.53
CA LYS A 182 4.46 -16.37 23.68
C LYS A 182 5.11 -15.90 24.99
N ARG A 183 5.36 -14.61 25.22
CA ARG A 183 5.91 -14.16 26.53
C ARG A 183 5.33 -12.84 27.03
N ARG A 184 4.02 -12.78 27.28
CA ARG A 184 3.45 -11.66 28.08
C ARG A 184 2.36 -12.06 29.08
N PHE A 185 2.27 -13.35 29.41
CA PHE A 185 1.53 -13.85 30.55
C PHE A 185 2.43 -14.79 31.34
N ASN A 186 3.20 -14.22 32.26
CA ASN A 186 3.55 -14.83 33.54
C ASN A 186 4.03 -13.71 34.48
#